data_AF-A0A376ML64-F1
#
_entry.id   AF-A0A376ML64-F1
#
_cell.length_a   1.000
_cell.length_b   1.000
_cell.length_c   1.000
_cell.angle_alpha   90.00
_cell.angle_beta   90.00
_cell.angle_gamma   90.00
#
_symmetry.space_group_name_H-M   'P 1'
#
loop_
_entity.id
_entity.type
_entity.pdbx_description
1 polymer ?
#
loop_
_entity_poly.entity_id
_entity_poly.type
_entity_poly.pdbx_seq_one_letter_code
_entity_poly.pdbx_strand_id
1 'polypeptide(L)'
;MPPPSSGGIHIVQILNILENFDMQKYGFGSADAMQIMAGSGEIRLRRPLGISWRSGFCESPVAGADHKAYAKSIADQIDINKAKPSSEIRPGKLAPYESNQTTHYSVVDKDGNAVAVTYTLNTTFGTGIVAGRERYSA
;
A
#
# COMPACT_ATOMS: atom_id res chain seq x y z
N MET A 1 0.13 -4.15 9.05
CA MET A 1 0.90 -5.40 8.85
C MET A 1 2.34 -5.04 8.48
N PRO A 2 3.32 -5.47 9.28
CA PRO A 2 4.73 -5.34 8.92
C PRO A 2 5.07 -6.21 7.68
N PRO A 3 6.27 -6.05 7.11
CA PRO A 3 6.81 -6.96 6.12
C PRO A 3 6.58 -8.44 6.48
N PRO A 4 6.17 -9.32 5.53
CA PRO A 4 6.29 -9.25 4.07
C PRO A 4 5.19 -8.46 3.34
N SER A 5 4.18 -7.97 4.05
CA SER A 5 3.17 -7.10 3.45
C SER A 5 3.81 -5.78 3.02
N SER A 6 3.56 -5.37 1.78
CA SER A 6 4.02 -4.06 1.29
C SER A 6 2.99 -2.94 1.49
N GLY A 7 1.77 -3.25 1.97
CA GLY A 7 0.68 -2.27 2.09
C GLY A 7 0.81 -1.39 3.33
N GLY A 8 1.07 -1.97 4.49
CA GLY A 8 1.04 -1.25 5.78
C GLY A 8 2.00 -0.06 5.83
N ILE A 9 3.25 -0.25 5.39
CA ILE A 9 4.25 0.82 5.36
C ILE A 9 3.83 1.96 4.42
N HIS A 10 3.25 1.63 3.26
CA HIS A 10 2.83 2.63 2.26
C HIS A 10 1.63 3.43 2.74
N ILE A 11 0.70 2.81 3.44
CA ILE A 11 -0.45 3.51 4.04
C ILE A 11 0.05 4.57 5.03
N VAL A 12 0.94 4.20 5.95
CA VAL A 12 1.51 5.14 6.92
C VAL A 12 2.29 6.26 6.21
N GLN A 13 3.08 5.92 5.18
CA GLN A 13 3.81 6.93 4.41
C GLN A 13 2.89 7.94 3.71
N ILE A 14 1.84 7.47 3.05
CA ILE A 14 0.87 8.34 2.37
C ILE A 14 0.17 9.23 3.41
N LEU A 15 -0.25 8.68 4.55
CA LEU A 15 -0.86 9.46 5.64
C LEU A 15 0.09 10.53 6.19
N ASN A 16 1.39 10.21 6.36
CA ASN A 16 2.39 11.18 6.79
C ASN A 16 2.63 12.30 5.75
N ILE A 17 2.43 12.04 4.45
CA ILE A 17 2.46 13.09 3.42
C ILE A 17 1.21 13.96 3.51
N LEU A 18 0.03 13.31 3.57
CA LEU A 18 -1.27 13.99 3.66
C LEU A 18 -1.41 14.86 4.91
N GLU A 19 -0.72 14.53 6.00
CA GLU A 19 -0.67 15.35 7.23
C GLU A 19 -0.18 16.80 6.97
N ASN A 20 0.56 17.05 5.88
CA ASN A 20 1.06 18.39 5.53
C ASN A 20 0.02 19.24 4.77
N PHE A 21 -1.15 18.69 4.43
CA PHE A 21 -2.19 19.35 3.66
C PHE A 21 -3.50 19.40 4.45
N ASP A 22 -4.24 20.50 4.35
CA ASP A 22 -5.57 20.64 4.95
C ASP A 22 -6.63 19.93 4.08
N MET A 23 -6.64 18.60 4.15
CA MET A 23 -7.56 17.75 3.37
C MET A 23 -9.03 18.02 3.68
N GLN A 24 -9.34 18.46 4.90
CA GLN A 24 -10.70 18.79 5.31
C GLN A 24 -11.19 20.06 4.60
N LYS A 25 -10.34 21.08 4.47
CA LYS A 25 -10.66 22.31 3.75
C LYS A 25 -10.88 22.08 2.25
N TYR A 26 -10.11 21.21 1.62
CA TYR A 26 -10.29 20.89 0.20
C TYR A 26 -11.58 20.12 -0.08
N GLY A 27 -12.03 19.30 0.87
CA GLY A 27 -13.27 18.53 0.75
C GLY A 27 -13.12 17.26 -0.10
N PHE A 28 -14.00 16.29 0.16
CA PHE A 28 -14.01 15.01 -0.55
C PHE A 28 -14.40 15.20 -2.03
N GLY A 29 -13.60 14.64 -2.93
CA GLY A 29 -13.88 14.67 -4.38
C GLY A 29 -13.52 15.99 -5.09
N SER A 30 -12.87 16.94 -4.42
CA SER A 30 -12.33 18.13 -5.09
C SER A 30 -11.08 17.80 -5.91
N ALA A 31 -10.82 18.62 -6.92
CA ALA A 31 -9.63 18.48 -7.77
C ALA A 31 -8.34 18.53 -6.93
N ASP A 32 -8.26 19.49 -6.00
CA ASP A 32 -7.10 19.66 -5.12
C ASP A 32 -6.86 18.41 -4.26
N ALA A 33 -7.91 17.88 -3.61
CA ALA A 33 -7.79 16.68 -2.78
C ALA A 33 -7.37 15.46 -3.61
N MET A 34 -7.95 15.29 -4.80
CA MET A 34 -7.61 14.19 -5.70
C MET A 34 -6.17 14.29 -6.21
N GLN A 35 -5.71 15.49 -6.56
CA GLN A 35 -4.35 15.75 -7.01
C GLN A 35 -3.33 15.46 -5.90
N ILE A 36 -3.60 15.92 -4.68
CA ILE A 36 -2.74 15.66 -3.52
C ILE A 36 -2.69 14.15 -3.21
N MET A 37 -3.83 13.46 -3.24
CA MET A 37 -3.88 12.00 -3.06
C MET A 37 -3.11 11.25 -4.14
N ALA A 38 -3.26 11.65 -5.41
CA ALA A 38 -2.56 11.05 -6.53
C ALA A 38 -1.03 11.26 -6.41
N GLY A 39 -0.59 12.49 -6.14
CA GLY A 39 0.82 12.84 -5.95
C GLY A 39 1.44 12.11 -4.76
N SER A 40 0.70 11.96 -3.66
CA SER A 40 1.15 11.20 -2.49
C SER A 40 1.34 9.71 -2.80
N GLY A 41 0.49 9.14 -3.66
CA GLY A 41 0.57 7.75 -4.11
C GLY A 41 1.81 7.44 -4.96
N GLU A 42 2.42 8.44 -5.59
CA GLU A 42 3.63 8.27 -6.41
C GLU A 42 4.86 7.83 -5.60
N ILE A 43 4.82 7.93 -4.26
CA ILE A 43 5.87 7.36 -3.40
C ILE A 43 6.08 5.86 -3.66
N ARG A 44 5.02 5.16 -4.11
CA ARG A 44 5.09 3.75 -4.49
C ARG A 44 6.08 3.51 -5.63
N LEU A 45 6.19 4.45 -6.57
CA LEU A 45 7.06 4.38 -7.74
C LEU A 45 8.54 4.62 -7.41
N ARG A 46 8.82 5.37 -6.34
CA ARG A 46 10.18 5.68 -5.85
C ARG A 46 10.89 4.45 -5.27
N ARG A 47 10.17 3.35 -5.03
CA ARG A 47 10.77 2.11 -4.51
C ARG A 47 11.50 1.31 -5.58
N PRO A 48 12.66 0.71 -5.25
CA PRO A 48 13.26 -0.32 -6.07
C PRO A 48 12.31 -1.52 -6.25
N LEU A 49 11.84 -1.74 -7.47
CA LEU A 49 11.14 -2.96 -7.86
C LEU A 49 12.12 -4.14 -7.80
N GLY A 50 11.92 -5.04 -6.84
CA GLY A 50 12.78 -6.23 -6.64
C GLY A 50 13.18 -6.48 -5.19
N ILE A 51 13.05 -5.50 -4.29
CA ILE A 51 13.26 -5.73 -2.86
C ILE A 51 11.95 -6.29 -2.29
N SER A 52 11.89 -7.62 -2.19
CA SER A 52 10.91 -8.28 -1.33
C SER A 52 11.30 -7.93 0.10
N TRP A 53 10.40 -7.30 0.85
CA TRP A 53 10.59 -7.14 2.30
C TRP A 53 10.38 -8.48 3.01
N ARG A 54 11.04 -9.56 2.55
CA ARG A 54 11.08 -10.81 3.32
C ARG A 54 11.96 -10.54 4.53
N SER A 55 11.33 -10.51 5.70
CA SER A 55 12.03 -10.49 6.99
C SER A 55 13.07 -11.62 6.99
N GLY A 56 14.36 -11.27 6.95
CA GLY A 56 15.48 -12.22 6.92
C GLY A 56 16.35 -12.25 5.66
N PHE A 57 15.95 -11.62 4.55
CA PHE A 57 16.75 -11.60 3.29
C PHE A 57 17.21 -10.20 2.85
N CYS A 58 16.66 -9.13 3.43
CA CYS A 58 17.06 -7.76 3.13
C CYS A 58 16.80 -6.88 4.35
N GLU A 59 17.71 -5.96 4.69
CA GLU A 59 17.44 -4.92 5.67
C GLU A 59 16.30 -4.06 5.14
N SER A 60 15.13 -4.16 5.77
CA SER A 60 14.01 -3.30 5.45
C SER A 60 14.22 -1.98 6.19
N PRO A 61 14.44 -0.82 5.54
CA PRO A 61 14.39 0.50 6.17
C PRO A 61 12.96 0.85 6.59
N VAL A 62 12.30 -0.03 7.35
CA VAL A 62 11.03 0.25 8.05
C VAL A 62 11.22 1.48 8.94
N ALA A 63 12.40 1.62 9.57
CA ALA A 63 12.75 2.76 10.41
C ALA A 63 12.86 4.10 9.64
N GLY A 64 13.25 4.08 8.37
CA GLY A 64 13.33 5.30 7.54
C GLY A 64 12.00 5.67 6.88
N ALA A 65 11.11 4.69 6.69
CA ALA A 65 9.81 4.88 6.07
C ALA A 65 8.82 5.67 6.96
N ASP A 66 9.01 5.62 8.28
CA ASP A 66 8.16 6.32 9.26
C ASP A 66 8.67 7.73 9.60
N HIS A 67 9.66 8.23 8.87
CA HIS A 67 10.28 9.52 9.17
C HIS A 67 9.43 10.67 8.60
N LYS A 68 8.71 11.40 9.48
CA LYS A 68 7.89 12.56 9.08
C LYS A 68 8.65 13.60 8.25
N ALA A 69 9.94 13.80 8.51
CA ALA A 69 10.75 14.74 7.71
C ALA A 69 10.91 14.28 6.24
N TYR A 70 11.00 12.96 6.00
CA TYR A 70 11.04 12.43 4.64
C TYR A 70 9.69 12.62 3.94
N ALA A 71 8.59 12.33 4.63
CA ALA A 71 7.25 12.61 4.11
C ALA A 71 7.04 14.09 3.78
N LYS A 72 7.51 15.00 4.64
CA LYS A 72 7.49 16.45 4.39
C LYS A 72 8.28 16.83 3.12
N SER A 73 9.48 16.28 2.94
CA SER A 73 10.27 16.54 1.73
C SER A 73 9.58 16.08 0.43
N ILE A 74 8.69 15.09 0.53
CA ILE A 74 7.87 14.64 -0.59
C ILE A 74 6.66 15.55 -0.75
N ALA A 75 5.99 15.93 0.34
CA ALA A 75 4.88 16.88 0.33
C ALA A 75 5.29 18.22 -0.35
N ASP A 76 6.48 18.73 -0.04
CA ASP A 76 7.04 19.94 -0.63
C ASP A 76 7.28 19.83 -2.16
N GLN A 77 7.31 18.61 -2.71
CA GLN A 77 7.45 18.37 -4.16
C GLN A 77 6.10 18.23 -4.88
N ILE A 78 4.97 18.18 -4.16
CA ILE A 78 3.65 18.03 -4.74
C ILE A 78 3.14 19.40 -5.17
N ASP A 79 2.96 19.58 -6.48
CA ASP A 79 2.30 20.75 -7.05
C ASP A 79 0.80 20.44 -7.26
N ILE A 80 -0.05 21.22 -6.59
CA ILE A 80 -1.52 21.12 -6.66
C ILE A 80 -2.03 21.46 -8.07
N ASN A 81 -1.30 22.29 -8.83
CA ASN A 81 -1.72 22.70 -10.17
C ASN A 81 -1.11 21.86 -11.29
N LYS A 82 -0.12 21.00 -10.98
CA LYS A 82 0.60 20.24 -12.00
C LYS A 82 1.02 18.86 -11.51
N ALA A 83 0.49 17.83 -12.16
CA ALA A 83 0.95 16.45 -11.92
C ALA A 83 2.39 16.27 -12.41
N LYS A 84 3.21 15.64 -11.58
CA LYS A 84 4.57 15.25 -11.98
C LYS A 84 4.48 14.04 -12.91
N PRO A 85 5.15 14.03 -14.07
CA PRO A 85 5.21 12.84 -14.91
C PRO A 85 5.90 11.69 -14.17
N SER A 86 5.25 10.52 -14.11
CA SER A 86 5.81 9.35 -13.42
C SER A 86 7.16 8.88 -13.99
N SER A 87 7.46 9.24 -15.25
CA SER A 87 8.76 9.03 -15.90
C SER A 87 9.91 9.80 -15.24
N GLU A 88 9.64 10.96 -14.63
CA GLU A 88 10.62 11.81 -13.95
C GLU A 88 10.91 11.37 -12.51
N ILE A 89 10.12 10.44 -11.98
CA ILE A 89 10.23 9.96 -10.60
C ILE A 89 11.16 8.76 -10.53
N ARG A 90 11.00 7.83 -11.47
CA ARG A 90 11.93 6.71 -11.64
C ARG A 90 11.78 6.10 -13.04
N PRO A 91 12.88 5.90 -13.78
CA PRO A 91 12.82 5.12 -15.01
C PRO A 91 12.71 3.63 -14.68
N GLY A 92 11.74 2.95 -15.30
CA GLY A 92 11.86 1.53 -15.68
C GLY A 92 11.78 0.47 -14.57
N LYS A 93 10.60 -0.13 -14.46
CA LYS A 93 10.30 -1.58 -14.59
C LYS A 93 8.81 -1.73 -14.31
N LEU A 94 8.10 -2.60 -15.02
CA LEU A 94 6.71 -2.89 -14.63
C LEU A 94 6.73 -3.58 -13.27
N ALA A 95 5.81 -3.20 -12.38
CA ALA A 95 5.62 -3.96 -11.15
C ALA A 95 5.30 -5.43 -11.52
N PRO A 96 5.82 -6.42 -10.77
CA PRO A 96 5.41 -7.81 -10.94
C PRO A 96 3.88 -7.90 -10.89
N TYR A 97 3.31 -8.77 -11.72
CA TYR A 97 1.87 -9.00 -11.70
C TYR A 97 1.43 -9.45 -10.30
N GLU A 98 0.42 -8.77 -9.76
CA GLU A 98 -0.22 -9.07 -8.49
C GLU A 98 -1.71 -9.27 -8.78
N SER A 99 -2.30 -10.35 -8.27
CA SER A 99 -3.71 -10.64 -8.53
C SER A 99 -4.63 -9.82 -7.62
N ASN A 100 -5.80 -9.45 -8.14
CA ASN A 100 -6.79 -8.65 -7.41
C ASN A 100 -7.64 -9.48 -6.43
N GLN A 101 -7.49 -10.82 -6.41
CA GLN A 101 -8.39 -11.69 -5.67
C GLN A 101 -7.91 -11.80 -4.23
N THR A 102 -8.71 -11.33 -3.28
CA THR A 102 -8.41 -11.43 -1.85
C THR A 102 -9.72 -11.45 -1.06
N THR A 103 -9.71 -12.05 0.12
CA THR A 103 -10.84 -11.96 1.06
C THR A 103 -10.38 -11.19 2.29
N HIS A 104 -11.14 -10.16 2.65
CA HIS A 104 -10.96 -9.39 3.87
C HIS A 104 -12.21 -9.47 4.73
N TYR A 105 -12.04 -9.70 6.04
CA TYR A 105 -13.11 -9.61 7.01
C TYR A 105 -12.62 -8.98 8.32
N SER A 106 -13.54 -8.34 9.02
CA SER A 106 -13.32 -7.69 10.30
C SER A 106 -14.34 -8.19 11.32
N VAL A 107 -13.90 -8.46 12.55
CA VAL A 107 -14.72 -8.95 13.65
C VAL A 107 -14.48 -8.08 14.87
N VAL A 108 -15.56 -7.68 15.55
CA VAL A 108 -15.52 -7.00 16.84
C VAL A 108 -16.46 -7.75 17.78
N ASP A 109 -15.98 -8.11 18.97
CA ASP A 109 -16.80 -8.79 19.98
C ASP A 109 -17.28 -7.83 21.10
N LYS A 110 -18.16 -8.34 21.96
CA LYS A 110 -18.74 -7.59 23.08
C LYS A 110 -17.71 -7.18 24.15
N ASP A 111 -16.57 -7.86 24.19
CA ASP A 111 -15.51 -7.62 25.17
C ASP A 111 -14.50 -6.58 24.66
N GLY A 112 -14.72 -6.06 23.43
CA GLY A 112 -13.90 -5.02 22.81
C GLY A 112 -12.72 -5.57 22.02
N ASN A 113 -12.63 -6.89 21.81
CA ASN A 113 -11.60 -7.45 20.94
C ASN A 113 -11.94 -7.15 19.48
N ALA A 114 -10.95 -6.67 18.74
CA ALA A 114 -11.07 -6.38 17.32
C ALA A 114 -10.02 -7.16 16.51
N VAL A 115 -10.47 -7.83 15.45
CA VAL A 115 -9.62 -8.65 14.59
C VAL A 115 -9.91 -8.31 13.13
N ALA A 116 -8.86 -8.03 12.36
CA ALA A 116 -8.93 -7.79 10.93
C ALA A 116 -8.05 -8.80 10.19
N VAL A 117 -8.64 -9.58 9.29
CA VAL A 117 -7.94 -10.65 8.55
C VAL A 117 -8.06 -10.41 7.06
N THR A 118 -6.91 -10.43 6.38
CA THR A 118 -6.81 -10.45 4.93
C THR A 118 -6.05 -11.71 4.51
N TYR A 119 -6.66 -12.55 3.68
CA TYR A 119 -6.00 -13.74 3.13
C TYR A 119 -6.37 -13.93 1.66
N THR A 120 -5.48 -14.57 0.90
CA THR A 120 -5.63 -14.77 -0.55
C THR A 120 -4.99 -16.08 -1.00
N LEU A 121 -5.52 -16.65 -2.08
CA LEU A 121 -4.91 -17.74 -2.86
C LEU A 121 -4.13 -17.21 -4.08
N ASN A 122 -3.81 -15.91 -4.10
CA ASN A 122 -3.38 -15.12 -5.24
C ASN A 122 -4.52 -14.95 -6.26
N THR A 123 -4.82 -15.97 -7.05
CA THR A 123 -5.89 -15.93 -8.07
C THR A 123 -7.18 -16.62 -7.58
N THR A 124 -8.27 -16.47 -8.34
CA THR A 124 -9.51 -17.21 -8.07
C THR A 124 -9.23 -18.71 -8.10
N PHE A 125 -9.53 -19.42 -7.01
CA PHE A 125 -9.16 -20.84 -6.78
C PHE A 125 -7.64 -21.15 -6.81
N GLY A 126 -6.78 -20.13 -6.72
CA GLY A 126 -5.32 -20.27 -6.73
C GLY A 126 -4.82 -21.02 -7.97
N THR A 127 -4.10 -22.12 -7.75
CA THR A 127 -3.57 -22.97 -8.82
C THR A 127 -4.64 -23.79 -9.55
N GLY A 128 -5.87 -23.85 -9.03
CA GLY A 128 -6.93 -24.73 -9.52
C GLY A 128 -6.71 -26.22 -9.22
N ILE A 129 -5.66 -26.55 -8.46
CA ILE A 129 -5.31 -27.93 -8.10
C ILE A 129 -5.99 -28.30 -6.79
N VAL A 130 -6.72 -29.42 -6.78
CA VAL A 130 -7.20 -30.06 -5.56
C VAL A 130 -6.12 -31.01 -5.05
N ALA A 131 -5.71 -30.88 -3.80
CA ALA A 131 -4.75 -31.77 -3.17
C ALA A 131 -5.41 -33.14 -2.88
N GLY A 132 -5.05 -34.16 -3.66
CA GLY A 132 -5.46 -35.56 -3.42
C GLY A 132 -6.97 -35.83 -3.47
N ARG A 133 -7.41 -36.87 -2.76
CA ARG A 133 -8.83 -37.24 -2.55
C ARG A 133 -9.39 -36.63 -1.26
N GLU A 134 -9.12 -35.35 -1.00
CA GLU A 134 -9.68 -34.63 0.17
C GLU A 134 -11.06 -34.02 -0.16
N ARG A 135 -11.92 -34.75 -0.86
CA ARG A 135 -13.34 -34.40 -0.85
C ARG A 135 -13.97 -35.07 0.36
N TYR A 136 -14.34 -34.22 1.32
CA TYR A 136 -15.26 -34.55 2.40
C TYR A 136 -16.41 -35.40 1.86
N SER A 137 -16.59 -36.57 2.48
CA SER A 137 -17.88 -37.26 2.53
C SER A 137 -18.93 -36.21 2.88
N ALA A 138 -19.88 -36.01 1.98
CA ALA A 138 -21.16 -35.43 2.36
C ALA A 138 -21.90 -36.41 3.30
#